data_AF-H0JXP9-F1
#
_entry.id   AF-H0JXP9-F1
#
_cell.length_a   1.000
_cell.length_b   1.000
_cell.length_c   1.000
_cell.angle_alpha   90.00
_cell.angle_beta   90.00
_cell.angle_gamma   90.00
#
_symmetry.space_group_name_H-M   'P 1'
#
loop_
_entity.id
_entity.type
_entity.pdbx_description
1 polymer ?
#
loop_
_entity_poly.entity_id
_entity_poly.type
_entity_poly.pdbx_seq_one_letter_code
_entity_poly.pdbx_strand_id
1 'polypeptide(L)'
;MGGPAPATGTRVLTADGPVPGRWQTRRRSDRTTREVSMQIRSSLVPAVAVALAGVLAACAPAQDPAPTGTSTESPVTTETTSAAGSSPAEAGAGGFTEAQAADLCARLEGQLSNWRTYTPSVGRGGLNILVGEWGAANGVDLVALAGDRGRIDAATSAQCPEVREEAVQALEIPDLASGLVGF
;
A
#
# COMPACT_ATOMS: atom_id res chain seq x y z
N MET A 1 -1.59 30.05 66.42
CA MET A 1 -1.00 28.76 66.85
C MET A 1 -1.02 27.86 65.61
N GLY A 2 0.01 27.76 64.77
CA GLY A 2 1.44 27.67 65.04
C GLY A 2 1.86 26.19 65.02
N GLY A 3 1.84 25.55 63.84
CA GLY A 3 2.18 24.14 63.64
C GLY A 3 3.07 23.96 62.40
N PRO A 4 4.15 23.15 62.47
CA PRO A 4 5.33 23.28 61.61
C PRO A 4 5.27 22.53 60.28
N ALA A 5 5.97 23.07 59.28
CA ALA A 5 6.41 22.37 58.09
C ALA A 5 7.48 21.30 58.41
N PRO A 6 7.50 20.21 57.64
CA PRO A 6 8.74 19.70 57.05
C PRO A 6 8.51 19.18 55.62
N ALA A 7 9.48 18.91 54.77
CA ALA A 7 10.86 19.33 54.61
C ALA A 7 11.21 18.87 53.18
N THR A 8 11.94 19.72 52.47
CA THR A 8 12.39 19.58 51.10
C THR A 8 13.12 18.26 50.84
N GLY A 9 12.58 17.45 49.93
CA GLY A 9 13.24 16.26 49.40
C GLY A 9 13.53 16.42 47.91
N THR A 10 14.58 17.17 47.58
CA THR A 10 15.09 17.32 46.21
C THR A 10 15.73 16.01 45.78
N ARG A 11 14.99 15.16 45.05
CA ARG A 11 15.61 14.09 44.26
C ARG A 11 16.16 14.70 42.98
N VAL A 12 17.48 14.76 42.90
CA VAL A 12 18.23 14.93 41.65
C VAL A 12 17.84 13.77 40.73
N LEU A 13 17.00 14.05 39.73
CA LEU A 13 16.89 13.19 38.56
C LEU A 13 18.15 13.41 37.73
N THR A 14 19.12 12.51 37.87
CA THR A 14 20.16 12.35 36.85
C THR A 14 19.46 11.93 35.57
N ALA A 15 19.50 12.81 34.57
CA ALA A 15 19.08 12.53 33.22
C ALA A 15 20.10 11.55 32.59
N ASP A 16 19.80 10.26 32.66
CA ASP A 16 20.48 9.24 31.86
C ASP A 16 19.86 9.29 30.45
N GLY A 17 20.53 10.01 29.55
CA GLY A 17 20.14 10.14 28.16
C GLY A 17 20.30 8.80 27.41
N PRO A 18 19.33 8.39 26.58
CA PRO A 18 19.40 7.11 25.88
C PRO A 18 20.50 7.10 24.80
N VAL A 19 21.37 6.09 24.90
CA VAL A 19 22.42 5.75 23.92
C VAL A 19 21.81 5.45 22.53
N PRO A 20 22.16 6.20 21.47
CA PRO A 20 21.69 5.93 20.12
C PRO A 20 22.49 4.77 19.52
N GLY A 21 21.98 3.55 19.60
CA GLY A 21 22.63 2.41 18.94
C GLY A 21 21.99 1.04 19.14
N ARG A 22 21.12 0.86 20.15
CA ARG A 22 20.53 -0.45 20.48
C ARG A 22 19.12 -0.72 19.91
N TRP A 23 18.59 0.13 19.04
CA TRP A 23 17.23 -0.06 18.48
C TRP A 23 17.20 -0.80 17.14
N GLN A 24 18.26 -0.71 16.34
CA GLN A 24 18.32 -1.32 15.00
C GLN A 24 18.39 -2.85 15.06
N THR A 25 19.14 -3.40 16.02
CA THR A 25 19.33 -4.85 16.14
C THR A 25 18.10 -5.57 16.70
N ARG A 26 17.36 -4.97 17.64
CA ARG A 26 16.10 -5.57 18.14
C ARG A 26 15.00 -5.64 17.08
N ARG A 27 14.81 -4.59 16.27
CA ARG A 27 13.74 -4.60 15.24
C ARG A 27 13.97 -5.65 14.15
N ARG A 28 15.23 -5.98 13.85
CA ARG A 28 15.56 -6.99 12.83
C ARG A 28 15.26 -8.41 13.32
N SER A 29 15.50 -8.71 14.60
CA SER A 29 15.18 -10.02 15.19
C SER A 29 13.68 -10.26 15.34
N ASP A 30 12.89 -9.26 15.75
CA ASP A 30 11.44 -9.41 15.91
C ASP A 30 10.72 -9.72 14.59
N ARG A 31 11.21 -9.16 13.47
CA ARG A 31 10.62 -9.38 12.14
C ARG A 31 10.84 -10.82 11.66
N THR A 32 11.99 -11.42 11.97
CA THR A 32 12.29 -12.80 11.54
C THR A 32 11.57 -13.86 12.38
N THR A 33 11.32 -13.62 13.67
CA THR A 33 10.64 -14.59 14.54
C THR A 33 9.12 -14.59 14.36
N ARG A 34 8.51 -13.46 13.95
CA ARG A 34 7.07 -13.38 13.70
C ARG A 34 6.62 -14.08 12.42
N GLU A 35 7.46 -14.17 11.38
CA GLU A 35 7.10 -14.88 10.15
C GLU A 35 7.10 -16.41 10.27
N VAL A 36 7.90 -16.98 11.19
CA VAL A 36 8.04 -18.45 11.30
C VAL A 36 6.93 -19.10 12.13
N SER A 37 6.23 -18.35 12.99
CA SER A 37 5.23 -18.93 13.92
C SER A 37 3.79 -19.00 13.40
N MET A 38 3.45 -18.34 12.28
CA MET A 38 2.06 -18.33 11.80
C MET A 38 1.77 -19.31 10.66
N GLN A 39 2.76 -20.13 10.26
CA GLN A 39 2.68 -21.01 9.09
C GLN A 39 2.91 -22.51 9.40
N ILE A 40 2.72 -22.99 10.64
CA ILE A 40 3.07 -24.39 10.99
C ILE A 40 1.98 -25.17 11.76
N ARG A 41 0.77 -24.64 11.97
CA ARG A 41 -0.28 -25.43 12.69
C ARG A 41 -1.70 -25.22 12.16
N SER A 42 -1.96 -25.62 10.91
CA SER A 42 -3.32 -26.00 10.51
C SER A 42 -3.31 -27.14 9.47
N SER A 43 -3.34 -28.34 10.04
CA SER A 43 -4.08 -29.56 9.64
C SER A 43 -3.86 -30.24 8.27
N LEU A 44 -3.51 -31.53 8.39
CA LEU A 44 -3.43 -32.59 7.39
C LEU A 44 -4.72 -32.78 6.56
N VAL A 45 -4.59 -33.04 5.24
CA VAL A 45 -5.51 -33.85 4.40
C VAL A 45 -4.68 -34.52 3.26
N PRO A 46 -4.95 -35.78 2.84
CA PRO A 46 -3.93 -36.75 2.42
C PRO A 46 -3.57 -36.79 0.93
N ALA A 47 -2.51 -37.56 0.65
CA ALA A 47 -1.93 -37.85 -0.65
C ALA A 47 -2.92 -38.40 -1.69
N VAL A 48 -2.94 -37.78 -2.87
CA VAL A 48 -3.33 -38.43 -4.12
C VAL A 48 -2.22 -38.19 -5.13
N ALA A 49 -1.47 -39.25 -5.41
CA ALA A 49 -0.46 -39.29 -6.46
C ALA A 49 -1.14 -39.39 -7.82
N VAL A 50 -0.89 -38.40 -8.69
CA VAL A 50 -0.99 -38.58 -10.14
C VAL A 50 0.24 -37.95 -10.77
N ALA A 51 1.12 -38.81 -11.26
CA ALA A 51 2.29 -38.46 -12.04
C ALA A 51 1.86 -38.07 -13.45
N LEU A 52 2.30 -36.91 -13.94
CA LEU A 52 2.48 -36.65 -15.37
C LEU A 52 3.72 -35.77 -15.54
N ALA A 53 4.71 -36.35 -16.22
CA ALA A 53 5.98 -35.74 -16.58
C ALA A 53 5.78 -34.69 -17.68
N GLY A 54 6.57 -33.61 -17.63
CA GLY A 54 6.69 -32.62 -18.69
C GLY A 54 7.94 -31.77 -18.51
N VAL A 55 9.04 -32.18 -19.17
CA VAL A 55 10.34 -31.52 -19.20
C VAL A 55 10.38 -30.55 -20.38
N LEU A 56 10.71 -29.27 -20.16
CA LEU A 56 11.41 -28.39 -21.11
C LEU A 56 12.26 -27.40 -20.30
N ALA A 57 13.57 -27.66 -20.20
CA ALA A 57 14.63 -26.90 -20.91
C ALA A 57 14.77 -25.45 -20.38
N ALA A 58 15.61 -25.23 -19.36
CA ALA A 58 17.03 -24.90 -19.48
C ALA A 58 17.31 -23.45 -19.93
N CYS A 59 17.78 -22.60 -19.00
CA CYS A 59 18.97 -21.76 -19.23
C CYS A 59 19.56 -21.26 -17.89
N ALA A 60 20.79 -21.66 -17.63
CA ALA A 60 21.79 -21.02 -16.76
C ALA A 60 23.13 -21.15 -17.52
N PRO A 61 24.23 -20.42 -17.22
CA PRO A 61 24.49 -19.46 -16.13
C PRO A 61 25.18 -18.14 -16.58
N ALA A 62 25.53 -17.32 -15.58
CA ALA A 62 26.18 -16.00 -15.61
C ALA A 62 27.48 -15.83 -16.44
N GLN A 63 27.73 -14.59 -16.91
CA GLN A 63 29.06 -14.06 -17.24
C GLN A 63 29.15 -12.53 -16.97
N ASP A 64 30.09 -12.13 -16.12
CA ASP A 64 30.79 -10.83 -16.07
C ASP A 64 32.28 -11.19 -16.00
N PRO A 65 33.19 -10.64 -16.84
CA PRO A 65 33.83 -9.32 -16.62
C PRO A 65 34.13 -8.56 -17.96
N ALA A 66 34.64 -7.32 -18.08
CA ALA A 66 35.56 -6.51 -17.29
C ALA A 66 35.47 -5.00 -17.72
N PRO A 67 36.01 -4.05 -16.93
CA PRO A 67 35.94 -2.61 -17.20
C PRO A 67 37.06 -2.10 -18.13
N THR A 68 36.77 -1.13 -19.00
CA THR A 68 37.75 -0.14 -19.56
C THR A 68 36.99 0.95 -20.34
N GLY A 69 37.30 2.23 -20.07
CA GLY A 69 36.97 3.33 -20.99
C GLY A 69 36.68 4.68 -20.33
N THR A 70 37.72 5.43 -20.02
CA THR A 70 37.71 6.77 -19.43
C THR A 70 37.29 7.88 -20.41
N SER A 71 36.59 8.88 -19.85
CA SER A 71 36.41 10.29 -20.26
C SER A 71 35.66 10.63 -21.55
N THR A 72 34.60 11.44 -21.40
CA THR A 72 34.58 12.84 -21.89
C THR A 72 33.41 13.62 -21.27
N GLU A 73 33.72 14.88 -21.00
CA GLU A 73 32.95 15.93 -20.36
C GLU A 73 31.62 16.27 -21.08
N SER A 74 30.75 16.97 -20.33
CA SER A 74 29.41 17.42 -20.71
C SER A 74 29.35 18.20 -22.03
N PRO A 75 28.17 18.24 -22.66
CA PRO A 75 27.37 19.43 -22.40
C PRO A 75 25.96 19.10 -21.87
N VAL A 76 25.53 19.98 -20.97
CA VAL A 76 24.14 20.19 -20.56
C VAL A 76 23.22 20.23 -21.78
N THR A 77 22.41 19.19 -21.95
CA THR A 77 21.23 19.21 -22.80
C THR A 77 20.03 19.51 -21.89
N THR A 78 19.54 20.74 -21.97
CA THR A 78 18.17 21.07 -21.60
C THR A 78 17.23 20.34 -22.55
N GLU A 79 16.77 19.16 -22.16
CA GLU A 79 15.58 18.55 -22.72
C GLU A 79 14.45 18.74 -21.73
N THR A 80 13.58 19.68 -22.10
CA THR A 80 12.16 19.72 -21.74
C THR A 80 11.68 18.32 -21.39
N THR A 81 11.22 18.14 -20.15
CA THR A 81 10.37 17.02 -19.75
C THR A 81 9.19 16.99 -20.71
N SER A 82 9.34 16.21 -21.79
CA SER A 82 8.22 15.64 -22.51
C SER A 82 7.43 14.90 -21.46
N ALA A 83 6.19 15.35 -21.25
CA ALA A 83 5.18 14.57 -20.58
C ALA A 83 5.33 13.14 -21.09
N ALA A 84 5.73 12.23 -20.20
CA ALA A 84 5.53 10.81 -20.42
C ALA A 84 4.02 10.64 -20.40
N GLY A 85 3.39 10.90 -21.56
CA GLY A 85 2.08 10.40 -21.86
C GLY A 85 2.19 8.91 -21.67
N SER A 86 1.55 8.42 -20.61
CA SER A 86 1.30 7.00 -20.43
C SER A 86 0.83 6.48 -21.77
N SER A 87 1.60 5.55 -22.32
CA SER A 87 1.21 4.78 -23.50
C SER A 87 -0.26 4.36 -23.31
N PRO A 88 -1.11 4.44 -24.33
CA PRO A 88 -2.50 3.96 -24.24
C PRO A 88 -2.48 2.43 -24.16
N ALA A 89 -2.04 1.89 -23.03
CA ALA A 89 -2.52 0.61 -22.57
C ALA A 89 -4.02 0.82 -22.38
N GLU A 90 -4.81 0.18 -23.24
CA GLU A 90 -6.28 0.26 -23.34
C GLU A 90 -6.91 0.86 -22.09
N ALA A 91 -7.22 2.16 -22.19
CA ALA A 91 -7.93 2.84 -21.13
C ALA A 91 -9.32 2.21 -21.06
N GLY A 92 -9.55 1.43 -20.02
CA GLY A 92 -10.83 0.81 -19.70
C GLY A 92 -11.80 1.84 -19.11
N ALA A 93 -12.88 1.33 -18.51
CA ALA A 93 -13.89 2.18 -17.88
C ALA A 93 -13.27 3.14 -16.84
N GLY A 94 -13.74 4.39 -16.84
CA GLY A 94 -13.18 5.43 -15.97
C GLY A 94 -11.77 5.88 -16.40
N GLY A 95 -11.28 5.52 -17.59
CA GLY A 95 -9.98 5.93 -18.12
C GLY A 95 -8.77 5.38 -17.36
N PHE A 96 -8.97 4.34 -16.55
CA PHE A 96 -7.90 3.55 -15.93
C PHE A 96 -7.66 2.30 -16.76
N THR A 97 -6.47 1.71 -16.65
CA THR A 97 -6.25 0.38 -17.23
C THR A 97 -7.07 -0.67 -16.46
N GLU A 98 -7.35 -1.80 -17.10
CA GLU A 98 -8.08 -2.90 -16.44
C GLU A 98 -7.36 -3.39 -15.18
N ALA A 99 -6.03 -3.44 -15.19
CA ALA A 99 -5.23 -3.83 -14.04
C ALA A 99 -5.37 -2.86 -12.86
N GLN A 100 -5.43 -1.55 -13.15
CA GLN A 100 -5.63 -0.52 -12.12
C GLN A 100 -7.02 -0.64 -11.49
N ALA A 101 -8.05 -0.84 -12.30
CA ALA A 101 -9.43 -1.03 -11.83
C ALA A 101 -9.58 -2.33 -11.01
N ALA A 102 -8.94 -3.43 -11.43
CA ALA A 102 -8.93 -4.68 -10.69
C ALA A 102 -8.24 -4.55 -9.31
N ASP A 103 -7.09 -3.85 -9.23
CA ASP A 103 -6.42 -3.58 -7.95
C ASP A 103 -7.30 -2.73 -7.02
N LEU A 104 -8.03 -1.74 -7.55
CA LEU A 104 -8.98 -0.95 -6.78
C LEU A 104 -10.08 -1.83 -6.18
N CYS A 105 -10.70 -2.68 -7.00
CA CYS A 105 -11.74 -3.61 -6.58
C CYS A 105 -11.27 -4.54 -5.46
N ALA A 106 -10.08 -5.15 -5.62
CA ALA A 106 -9.52 -6.03 -4.60
C ALA A 106 -9.27 -5.32 -3.26
N ARG A 107 -8.80 -4.07 -3.29
CA ARG A 107 -8.61 -3.26 -2.08
C ARG A 107 -9.93 -2.90 -1.41
N LEU A 108 -10.95 -2.51 -2.19
CA LEU A 108 -12.28 -2.20 -1.67
C LEU A 108 -12.88 -3.43 -0.98
N GLU A 109 -12.83 -4.60 -1.64
CA GLU A 109 -13.31 -5.87 -1.09
C GLU A 109 -12.64 -6.20 0.25
N GLY A 110 -11.32 -6.02 0.33
CA GLY A 110 -10.55 -6.22 1.55
C GLY A 110 -10.97 -5.31 2.72
N GLN A 111 -11.61 -4.17 2.45
CA GLN A 111 -12.09 -3.25 3.49
C GLN A 111 -13.56 -3.44 3.86
N LEU A 112 -14.36 -4.15 3.07
CA LEU A 112 -15.81 -4.26 3.31
C LEU A 112 -16.14 -4.79 4.70
N SER A 113 -15.39 -5.79 5.20
CA SER A 113 -15.59 -6.33 6.54
C SER A 113 -15.32 -5.29 7.63
N ASN A 114 -14.29 -4.47 7.46
CA ASN A 114 -13.97 -3.39 8.39
C ASN A 114 -15.05 -2.31 8.36
N TRP A 115 -15.47 -1.86 7.18
CA TRP A 115 -16.49 -0.81 7.04
C TRP A 115 -17.85 -1.22 7.60
N ARG A 116 -18.22 -2.50 7.50
CA ARG A 116 -19.43 -3.04 8.14
C ARG A 116 -19.33 -3.14 9.68
N THR A 117 -18.11 -3.23 10.21
CA THR A 117 -17.87 -3.37 11.65
C THR A 117 -17.79 -2.01 12.35
N TYR A 118 -17.23 -1.00 11.68
CA TYR A 118 -17.05 0.35 12.21
C TYR A 118 -18.13 1.32 11.71
N THR A 119 -18.27 2.48 12.36
CA THR A 119 -19.28 3.48 11.95
C THR A 119 -19.00 4.02 10.54
N PRO A 120 -20.04 4.38 9.75
CA PRO A 120 -19.89 4.89 8.37
C PRO A 120 -18.91 6.06 8.25
N SER A 121 -18.87 6.95 9.25
CA SER A 121 -17.95 8.10 9.29
C SER A 121 -16.47 7.70 9.25
N VAL A 122 -16.09 6.61 9.92
CA VAL A 122 -14.71 6.09 9.90
C VAL A 122 -14.44 5.42 8.55
N GLY A 123 -15.42 4.69 8.02
CA GLY A 123 -15.32 4.04 6.71
C GLY A 123 -15.05 5.04 5.58
N ARG A 124 -15.74 6.19 5.56
CA ARG A 124 -15.52 7.23 4.54
C ARG A 124 -14.11 7.82 4.59
N GLY A 125 -13.56 8.03 5.79
CA GLY A 125 -12.15 8.39 5.95
C GLY A 125 -11.22 7.29 5.39
N GLY A 126 -11.53 6.03 5.65
CA GLY A 126 -10.83 4.87 5.11
C GLY A 126 -10.86 4.81 3.57
N LEU A 127 -11.97 5.15 2.94
CA LEU A 127 -12.08 5.21 1.47
C LEU A 127 -11.10 6.23 0.86
N ASN A 128 -10.95 7.40 1.48
CA ASN A 128 -10.01 8.43 1.01
C ASN A 128 -8.56 7.97 1.09
N ILE A 129 -8.18 7.35 2.21
CA ILE A 129 -6.85 6.75 2.38
C ILE A 129 -6.63 5.67 1.31
N LEU A 130 -7.59 4.75 1.15
CA LEU A 130 -7.49 3.65 0.21
C LEU A 130 -7.30 4.13 -1.23
N VAL A 131 -8.08 5.10 -1.70
CA VAL A 131 -7.96 5.62 -3.07
C VAL A 131 -6.66 6.39 -3.26
N GLY A 132 -6.20 7.15 -2.25
CA GLY A 132 -4.89 7.80 -2.29
C GLY A 132 -3.73 6.80 -2.40
N GLU A 133 -3.73 5.76 -1.57
CA GLU A 133 -2.72 4.69 -1.60
C GLU A 133 -2.77 3.88 -2.89
N TRP A 134 -3.98 3.54 -3.36
CA TRP A 134 -4.19 2.86 -4.63
C TRP A 134 -3.64 3.69 -5.78
N GLY A 135 -4.00 4.97 -5.86
CA GLY A 135 -3.56 5.84 -6.93
C GLY A 135 -2.05 6.02 -6.94
N ALA A 136 -1.43 6.21 -5.76
CA ALA A 136 0.01 6.28 -5.63
C ALA A 136 0.71 4.98 -6.08
N ALA A 137 0.18 3.81 -5.71
CA ALA A 137 0.74 2.52 -6.09
C ALA A 137 0.63 2.22 -7.60
N ASN A 138 -0.42 2.75 -8.24
CA ASN A 138 -0.74 2.49 -9.64
C ASN A 138 -0.27 3.60 -10.60
N GLY A 139 0.41 4.64 -10.09
CA GLY A 139 0.85 5.78 -10.88
C GLY A 139 -0.30 6.63 -11.44
N VAL A 140 -1.44 6.64 -10.75
CA VAL A 140 -2.60 7.44 -11.14
C VAL A 140 -2.34 8.91 -10.79
N ASP A 141 -2.66 9.80 -11.72
CA ASP A 141 -2.67 11.24 -11.47
C ASP A 141 -3.82 11.59 -10.52
N LEU A 142 -3.51 11.70 -9.23
CA LEU A 142 -4.48 12.05 -8.19
C LEU A 142 -5.04 13.48 -8.36
N VAL A 143 -4.31 14.39 -9.01
CA VAL A 143 -4.80 15.74 -9.29
C VAL A 143 -5.85 15.71 -10.39
N ALA A 144 -5.60 14.96 -11.46
CA ALA A 144 -6.62 14.72 -12.49
C ALA A 144 -7.84 13.98 -11.91
N LEU A 145 -7.61 13.01 -11.02
CA LEU A 145 -8.66 12.28 -10.33
C LEU A 145 -9.51 13.17 -9.40
N ALA A 146 -8.87 14.14 -8.73
CA ALA A 146 -9.56 15.11 -7.88
C ALA A 146 -10.60 15.93 -8.65
N GLY A 147 -10.27 16.26 -9.90
CA GLY A 147 -11.12 17.00 -10.85
C GLY A 147 -12.25 16.16 -11.46
N ASP A 148 -12.09 14.83 -11.53
CA ASP A 148 -13.12 13.91 -12.04
C ASP A 148 -13.15 12.61 -11.21
N ARG A 149 -13.74 12.71 -10.02
CA ARG A 149 -13.85 11.58 -9.08
C ARG A 149 -14.85 10.52 -9.55
N GLY A 150 -15.77 10.87 -10.44
CA GLY A 150 -16.73 9.95 -11.03
C GLY A 150 -16.06 8.78 -11.78
N ARG A 151 -14.80 8.97 -12.18
CA ARG A 151 -13.98 7.90 -12.79
C ARG A 151 -13.81 6.68 -11.91
N ILE A 152 -13.68 6.85 -10.58
CA ILE A 152 -13.62 5.73 -9.61
C ILE A 152 -14.90 4.92 -9.68
N ASP A 153 -16.03 5.62 -9.65
CA ASP A 153 -17.35 5.01 -9.64
C ASP A 153 -17.65 4.29 -10.96
N ALA A 154 -17.30 4.89 -12.09
CA ALA A 154 -17.41 4.29 -13.41
C ALA A 154 -16.53 3.04 -13.57
N ALA A 155 -15.29 3.10 -13.10
CA ALA A 155 -14.36 1.97 -13.18
C ALA A 155 -14.81 0.78 -12.33
N THR A 156 -15.21 1.04 -11.09
CA THR A 156 -15.70 0.01 -10.16
C THR A 156 -17.06 -0.54 -10.58
N SER A 157 -17.96 0.29 -11.14
CA SER A 157 -19.23 -0.20 -11.71
C SER A 157 -19.02 -1.15 -12.88
N ALA A 158 -17.99 -0.91 -13.70
CA ALA A 158 -17.68 -1.77 -14.84
C ALA A 158 -16.92 -3.05 -14.45
N GLN A 159 -16.03 -2.98 -13.45
CA GLN A 159 -15.20 -4.13 -13.06
C GLN A 159 -15.75 -4.97 -11.92
N CYS A 160 -16.36 -4.35 -10.91
CA CYS A 160 -16.79 -5.03 -9.69
C CYS A 160 -18.06 -4.39 -9.11
N PRO A 161 -19.21 -4.48 -9.82
CA PRO A 161 -20.44 -3.82 -9.39
C PRO A 161 -20.89 -4.27 -8.00
N GLU A 162 -20.77 -5.56 -7.67
CA GLU A 162 -21.15 -6.08 -6.35
C GLU A 162 -20.29 -5.48 -5.23
N VAL A 163 -18.97 -5.40 -5.41
CA VAL A 163 -18.05 -4.81 -4.42
C VAL A 163 -18.35 -3.33 -4.23
N ARG A 164 -18.64 -2.62 -5.34
CA ARG A 164 -19.05 -1.22 -5.30
C ARG A 164 -20.35 -1.05 -4.51
N GLU A 165 -21.38 -1.84 -4.79
CA GLU A 165 -22.66 -1.75 -4.08
C GLU A 165 -22.50 -2.00 -2.59
N GLU A 166 -21.71 -2.99 -2.21
CA GLU A 166 -21.41 -3.29 -0.82
C GLU A 166 -20.63 -2.18 -0.12
N ALA A 167 -19.68 -1.55 -0.82
CA ALA A 167 -18.95 -0.40 -0.30
C ALA A 167 -19.88 0.81 -0.10
N VAL A 168 -20.70 1.14 -1.09
CA VAL A 168 -21.66 2.25 -1.05
C VAL A 168 -22.65 2.05 0.11
N GLN A 169 -23.16 0.83 0.29
CA GLN A 169 -24.04 0.48 1.41
C GLN A 169 -23.34 0.58 2.77
N ALA A 170 -22.15 -0.02 2.92
CA ALA A 170 -21.42 0.00 4.18
C ALA A 170 -20.97 1.41 4.60
N LEU A 171 -20.70 2.28 3.62
CA LEU A 171 -20.26 3.66 3.84
C LEU A 171 -21.41 4.67 3.95
N GLU A 172 -22.63 4.23 3.62
CA GLU A 172 -23.85 5.05 3.65
C GLU A 172 -23.70 6.34 2.81
N ILE A 173 -23.22 6.16 1.58
CA ILE A 173 -22.98 7.22 0.58
C ILE A 173 -23.80 6.93 -0.69
N PRO A 174 -24.08 7.92 -1.55
CA PRO A 174 -24.83 7.68 -2.79
C PRO A 174 -23.98 6.99 -3.88
N ASP A 175 -22.67 7.24 -3.89
CA ASP A 175 -21.69 6.70 -4.83
C ASP A 175 -20.28 6.84 -4.23
N LEU A 176 -19.29 6.12 -4.75
CA LEU A 176 -17.93 6.15 -4.19
C LEU A 176 -17.27 7.53 -4.32
N ALA A 177 -17.53 8.26 -5.40
CA ALA A 177 -16.98 9.60 -5.63
C ALA A 177 -17.48 10.62 -4.60
N SER A 178 -18.73 10.51 -4.15
CA SER A 178 -19.29 11.33 -3.07
C SER A 178 -18.61 11.11 -1.72
N GLY A 179 -18.00 9.94 -1.50
CA GLY A 179 -17.21 9.65 -0.30
C GLY A 179 -15.79 10.25 -0.34
N LEU A 180 -15.32 10.71 -1.50
CA LEU A 180 -13.97 11.21 -1.71
C LEU A 180 -13.88 12.73 -1.50
N VAL A 181 -13.04 13.17 -0.56
CA VAL A 181 -12.84 14.56 -0.14
C VAL A 181 -11.35 14.95 -0.20
N GLY A 182 -11.08 16.14 -0.78
CA GLY A 182 -9.84 16.89 -0.54
C GLY A 182 -8.54 16.28 -1.08
N PHE A 183 -8.55 15.72 -2.28
CA PHE A 183 -7.30 15.48 -3.04
C PHE A 183 -6.62 16.80 -3.42
#